data_AF-A0A9Q3PB97-F1
#
_entry.id   AF-A0A9Q3PB97-F1
#
_cell.length_a   1.000
_cell.length_b   1.000
_cell.length_c   1.000
_cell.angle_alpha   90.00
_cell.angle_beta   90.00
_cell.angle_gamma   90.00
#
_symmetry.space_group_name_H-M   'P 1'
#
loop_
_entity.id
_entity.type
_entity.pdbx_description
1 polymer ?
#
loop_
_entity_poly.entity_id
_entity_poly.type
_entity_poly.pdbx_seq_one_letter_code
_entity_poly.pdbx_strand_id
1 'polypeptide(L)'
;MHSFVIEQLTEVEFNKELTEKMQERLMDLFFKYKKAFETDKQPIVAVIQHEVDLIANVEKTYPPLLMRPAYPAIPRAIEALKVHINELMDVGVLRKVGHNEPV
;
A
#
# COMPACT_ATOMS: atom_id res chain seq x y z
N MET A 1 -5.56 24.78 7.26
CA MET A 1 -6.41 24.65 6.07
C MET A 1 -5.66 24.98 4.81
N HIS A 2 -5.09 26.19 4.67
CA HIS A 2 -4.42 26.62 3.43
C HIS A 2 -3.34 25.68 2.89
N SER A 3 -2.48 25.09 3.73
CA SER A 3 -1.42 24.18 3.24
C SER A 3 -1.96 22.89 2.61
N PHE A 4 -3.00 22.26 3.19
CA PHE A 4 -3.60 21.03 2.66
C PHE A 4 -4.27 21.26 1.30
N VAL A 5 -4.98 22.38 1.15
CA VAL A 5 -5.65 22.73 -0.11
C VAL A 5 -4.62 23.01 -1.21
N ILE A 6 -3.53 23.69 -0.87
CA ILE A 6 -2.47 24.04 -1.83
C ILE A 6 -1.62 22.83 -2.20
N GLU A 7 -1.35 21.91 -1.29
CA GLU A 7 -0.46 20.76 -1.55
C GLU A 7 -1.18 19.54 -2.11
N GLN A 8 -2.44 19.29 -1.74
CA GLN A 8 -3.15 18.04 -2.08
C GLN A 8 -4.40 18.23 -2.92
N LEU A 9 -4.91 19.46 -3.03
CA LEU A 9 -6.15 19.75 -3.76
C LEU A 9 -5.94 20.72 -4.92
N THR A 10 -4.68 21.03 -5.25
CA THR A 10 -4.30 21.93 -6.35
C THR A 10 -4.69 21.39 -7.71
N GLU A 11 -4.70 20.07 -7.87
CA GLU A 11 -5.10 19.38 -9.11
C GLU A 11 -6.56 18.95 -9.10
N VAL A 12 -7.35 19.34 -8.10
CA VAL A 12 -8.75 18.88 -7.98
C VAL A 12 -9.64 19.70 -8.90
N GLU A 13 -10.21 19.02 -9.89
CA GLU A 13 -11.28 19.55 -10.71
C GLU A 13 -12.64 19.32 -10.02
N PHE A 14 -13.30 20.41 -9.64
CA PHE A 14 -14.70 20.36 -9.21
C PHE A 14 -15.64 20.37 -10.41
N ASN A 15 -16.78 19.68 -10.27
CA ASN A 15 -17.85 19.77 -11.26
C ASN A 15 -18.30 21.24 -11.39
N LYS A 16 -18.47 21.71 -12.63
CA LYS A 16 -18.87 23.07 -13.00
C LYS A 16 -20.26 23.48 -12.48
N GLU A 17 -21.08 22.51 -12.08
CA GLU A 17 -22.41 22.74 -11.51
C GLU A 17 -22.38 23.09 -10.00
N LEU A 18 -21.23 22.92 -9.34
CA LEU A 18 -21.08 23.24 -7.92
C LEU A 18 -20.91 24.75 -7.72
N THR A 19 -21.74 25.33 -6.84
CA THR A 19 -21.53 26.70 -6.36
C THR A 19 -20.32 26.78 -5.43
N GLU A 20 -19.69 27.95 -5.36
CA GLU A 20 -18.49 28.20 -4.53
C GLU A 20 -18.67 27.75 -3.07
N LYS A 21 -19.83 28.07 -2.47
CA LYS A 21 -20.17 27.61 -1.10
C LYS A 21 -20.21 26.09 -0.93
N MET A 22 -20.61 25.36 -1.97
CA MET A 22 -20.65 23.90 -1.91
C MET A 22 -19.24 23.31 -2.02
N GLN A 23 -18.39 23.93 -2.84
CA GLN A 23 -16.98 23.55 -2.95
C GLN A 23 -16.23 23.78 -1.64
N GLU A 24 -16.41 24.94 -1.00
CA GLU A 24 -15.83 25.21 0.33
C GLU A 24 -16.24 24.15 1.36
N ARG A 25 -17.53 23.80 1.40
CA ARG A 25 -18.05 22.77 2.31
C ARG A 25 -17.48 21.37 2.01
N LEU A 26 -17.22 21.05 0.74
CA LEU A 26 -16.56 19.82 0.32
C LEU A 26 -15.09 19.80 0.76
N MET A 27 -14.38 20.90 0.60
CA MET A 27 -13.00 21.03 1.09
C MET A 27 -12.90 20.83 2.60
N ASP A 28 -13.84 21.41 3.36
CA ASP A 28 -13.93 21.20 4.80
C ASP A 28 -14.16 19.73 5.16
N LEU A 29 -15.00 19.03 4.40
CA LEU A 29 -15.24 17.60 4.58
C LEU A 29 -13.99 16.77 4.26
N PHE A 30 -13.31 17.05 3.15
CA PHE A 30 -12.07 16.36 2.79
C PHE A 30 -10.98 16.59 3.82
N PHE A 31 -10.83 17.82 4.32
CA PHE A 31 -9.88 18.12 5.38
C PHE A 31 -10.25 17.42 6.69
N LYS A 32 -11.53 17.40 7.06
CA LYS A 32 -12.04 16.73 8.26
C LYS A 32 -11.75 15.22 8.22
N TYR A 33 -11.97 14.58 7.08
CA TYR A 33 -11.82 13.14 6.90
C TYR A 33 -10.51 12.74 6.19
N LYS A 34 -9.52 13.62 6.13
CA LYS A 34 -8.24 13.39 5.41
C LYS A 34 -7.54 12.07 5.75
N LYS A 35 -7.72 11.56 6.97
CA LYS A 35 -7.13 10.29 7.45
C LYS A 35 -7.82 9.04 6.90
N ALA A 36 -9.01 9.19 6.33
CA ALA A 36 -9.76 8.09 5.72
C ALA A 36 -9.38 7.87 4.25
N PHE A 37 -8.65 8.81 3.65
CA PHE A 37 -8.21 8.73 2.27
C PHE A 37 -6.76 8.21 2.21
N GLU A 38 -6.49 7.46 1.15
CA GLU A 38 -5.14 7.06 0.79
C GLU A 38 -4.40 8.24 0.19
N THR A 39 -3.14 8.45 0.59
CA THR A 39 -2.26 9.42 -0.07
C THR A 39 -0.94 8.76 -0.40
N ASP A 40 -0.19 9.30 -1.37
CA ASP A 40 1.12 8.77 -1.77
C ASP A 40 2.12 8.63 -0.60
N LYS A 41 1.93 9.43 0.45
CA LYS A 41 2.78 9.43 1.66
C LYS A 41 2.20 8.59 2.81
N GLN A 42 0.91 8.26 2.77
CA GLN A 42 0.18 7.51 3.79
C GLN A 42 -0.75 6.51 3.10
N PRO A 43 -0.19 5.39 2.62
CA PRO A 43 -0.97 4.33 2.02
C PRO A 43 -1.85 3.65 3.09
N ILE A 44 -3.03 3.17 2.70
CA ILE A 44 -3.98 2.52 3.63
C ILE A 44 -3.48 1.10 3.92
N VAL A 45 -2.50 0.96 4.80
CA VAL A 45 -1.90 -0.36 5.09
C VAL A 45 -1.85 -0.68 6.58
N ALA A 46 -2.02 0.30 7.46
CA ALA A 46 -2.10 0.08 8.89
C ALA A 46 -3.52 -0.30 9.36
N VAL A 47 -4.13 -1.34 8.79
CA VAL A 47 -5.33 -1.94 9.39
C VAL A 47 -4.87 -2.82 10.56
N ILE A 48 -4.63 -2.16 11.69
CA ILE A 48 -4.26 -2.81 12.95
C ILE A 48 -5.35 -3.86 13.27
N GLN A 49 -4.95 -5.10 13.59
CA GLN A 49 -5.81 -6.22 14.07
C GLN A 49 -6.39 -7.22 13.04
N HIS A 50 -5.90 -7.29 11.80
CA HIS A 50 -6.25 -8.39 10.87
C HIS A 50 -5.13 -9.42 10.74
N GLU A 51 -4.52 -9.80 11.85
CA GLU A 51 -3.54 -10.88 11.87
C GLU A 51 -4.25 -12.22 11.65
N VAL A 52 -3.77 -13.01 10.69
CA VAL A 52 -4.33 -14.32 10.37
C VAL A 52 -3.33 -15.39 10.79
N ASP A 53 -3.70 -16.18 11.79
CA ASP A 53 -2.94 -17.38 12.17
C ASP A 53 -3.28 -18.52 11.20
N LEU A 54 -2.34 -18.83 10.31
CA LEU A 54 -2.44 -19.95 9.40
C LEU A 54 -1.71 -21.16 9.99
N ILE A 55 -2.47 -22.11 10.52
CA ILE A 55 -1.94 -23.37 11.05
C ILE A 55 -2.03 -24.44 9.97
N ALA A 56 -0.89 -25.02 9.59
CA ALA A 56 -0.87 -26.17 8.70
C ALA A 56 -1.43 -27.40 9.44
N ASN A 57 -2.42 -28.07 8.85
CA ASN A 57 -2.99 -29.31 9.39
C ASN A 57 -2.07 -30.53 9.26
N VAL A 58 -0.82 -30.34 8.85
CA VAL A 58 0.16 -31.40 8.59
C VAL A 58 1.46 -31.07 9.30
N GLU A 59 2.09 -32.08 9.90
CA GLU A 59 3.42 -31.93 10.50
C GLU A 59 4.48 -31.78 9.39
N LYS A 60 5.51 -30.98 9.67
CA LYS A 60 6.54 -30.55 8.71
C LYS A 60 7.00 -31.67 7.78
N THR A 61 6.96 -31.38 6.48
CA THR A 61 8.18 -31.18 5.68
C THR A 61 7.72 -30.63 4.34
N TYR A 62 7.86 -29.32 4.11
CA TYR A 62 8.01 -28.89 2.71
C TYR A 62 9.34 -29.52 2.30
N PRO A 63 9.36 -30.53 1.42
CA PRO A 63 10.61 -31.21 1.10
C PRO A 63 11.56 -30.17 0.51
N PRO A 64 12.84 -30.14 0.93
CA PRO A 64 13.83 -29.28 0.27
C PRO A 64 13.87 -29.47 -1.25
N LEU A 65 13.50 -30.66 -1.74
CA LEU A 65 13.32 -30.96 -3.16
C LEU A 65 12.22 -30.14 -3.87
N LEU A 66 11.21 -29.65 -3.13
CA LEU A 66 10.18 -28.77 -3.67
C LEU A 66 10.53 -27.28 -3.51
N MET A 67 11.70 -26.95 -2.94
CA MET A 67 12.28 -25.61 -3.06
C MET A 67 12.77 -25.42 -4.49
N ARG A 68 11.86 -24.99 -5.35
CA ARG A 68 12.20 -24.63 -6.72
C ARG A 68 12.93 -23.29 -6.70
N PRO A 69 14.03 -23.15 -7.46
CA PRO A 69 14.58 -21.82 -7.68
C PRO A 69 13.50 -20.94 -8.33
N ALA A 70 13.59 -19.63 -8.09
CA ALA A 70 12.73 -18.69 -8.80
C ALA A 70 12.85 -18.91 -10.31
N TYR A 71 11.71 -18.96 -10.99
CA TYR A 71 11.69 -19.12 -12.44
C TYR A 71 12.45 -17.95 -13.09
N PRO A 72 13.31 -18.19 -14.10
CA PRO A 72 14.07 -17.11 -14.73
C PRO A 72 13.13 -16.10 -15.36
N ALA A 73 13.22 -14.85 -14.90
CA ALA A 73 12.49 -13.73 -15.46
C ALA A 73 13.36 -12.95 -16.46
N ILE A 74 12.74 -12.33 -17.45
CA ILE A 74 13.44 -11.44 -18.38
C ILE A 74 13.95 -10.19 -17.67
N PRO A 75 15.11 -9.61 -18.05
CA PRO A 75 15.73 -8.47 -17.33
C PRO A 75 14.77 -7.29 -17.12
N ARG A 76 14.02 -6.92 -18.16
CA ARG A 76 13.02 -5.85 -18.10
C ARG A 76 11.92 -6.12 -17.05
N ALA A 77 11.48 -7.37 -16.92
CA ALA A 77 10.48 -7.74 -15.92
C ALA A 77 11.06 -7.66 -14.51
N ILE A 78 12.32 -8.06 -14.32
CA ILE A 78 13.01 -7.93 -13.03
C ILE A 78 13.11 -6.48 -12.60
N GLU A 79 13.44 -5.56 -13.51
CA GLU A 79 13.53 -4.12 -13.22
C GLU A 79 12.18 -3.55 -12.79
N ALA A 80 11.10 -3.85 -13.54
CA ALA A 80 9.76 -3.40 -13.18
C ALA A 80 9.30 -3.99 -11.83
N LEU A 81 9.53 -5.28 -11.60
CA LEU A 81 9.17 -5.94 -10.34
C LEU A 81 9.94 -5.36 -9.15
N LYS A 82 11.22 -4.99 -9.32
CA LYS A 82 12.01 -4.37 -8.25
C LYS A 82 11.41 -3.06 -7.74
N VAL A 83 10.84 -2.24 -8.62
CA VAL A 83 10.18 -0.99 -8.23
C VAL A 83 9.02 -1.30 -7.28
N HIS A 84 8.11 -2.18 -7.69
CA HIS A 84 6.95 -2.54 -6.88
C HIS A 84 7.31 -3.29 -5.59
N ILE A 85 8.32 -4.15 -5.62
CA ILE A 85 8.79 -4.83 -4.42
C ILE A 85 9.33 -3.81 -3.40
N ASN A 86 10.07 -2.80 -3.86
CA ASN A 86 10.57 -1.74 -2.99
C ASN A 86 9.42 -0.92 -2.39
N GLU A 87 8.44 -0.53 -3.21
CA GLU A 87 7.23 0.17 -2.72
C GLU A 87 6.53 -0.65 -1.62
N LEU A 88 6.31 -1.95 -1.85
CA LEU A 88 5.67 -2.81 -0.86
C LEU A 88 6.50 -3.01 0.42
N MET A 89 7.83 -2.95 0.34
CA MET A 89 8.71 -2.97 1.50
C MET A 89 8.64 -1.67 2.30
N ASP A 90 8.65 -0.52 1.64
CA ASP A 90 8.57 0.81 2.27
C ASP A 90 7.24 0.99 3.02
N VAL A 91 6.18 0.40 2.48
CA VAL A 91 4.84 0.42 3.08
C VAL A 91 4.66 -0.62 4.19
N GLY A 92 5.62 -1.54 4.35
CA GLY A 92 5.59 -2.57 5.40
C GLY A 92 4.68 -3.76 5.10
N VAL A 93 4.24 -3.92 3.84
CA VAL A 93 3.51 -5.12 3.37
C VAL A 93 4.48 -6.30 3.23
N LEU A 94 5.66 -6.05 2.66
CA LEU A 94 6.73 -7.03 2.51
C LEU A 94 7.86 -6.74 3.49
N ARG A 95 8.48 -7.81 4.00
CA ARG A 95 9.73 -7.71 4.76
C ARG A 95 10.71 -8.78 4.33
N LYS A 96 12.00 -8.50 4.52
CA LYS A 96 13.04 -9.50 4.33
C LYS A 96 13.01 -10.49 5.49
N VAL A 97 12.87 -11.76 5.16
CA VAL A 97 12.93 -12.89 6.12
C VAL A 97 14.28 -13.58 5.93
N GLY A 98 14.97 -13.86 7.03
CA GLY A 98 16.24 -14.58 7.00
C GLY A 98 16.05 -16.08 6.81
N HIS A 99 17.03 -16.76 6.21
CA HIS A 99 17.01 -18.23 6.04
C HIS A 99 16.79 -19.02 7.34
N ASN A 100 17.14 -18.42 8.49
CA ASN A 100 17.06 -19.05 9.81
C ASN A 100 15.84 -18.59 10.63
N GLU A 101 15.00 -17.73 10.07
CA GLU A 101 13.81 -17.26 10.76
C GLU A 101 12.70 -18.31 10.64
N PRO A 102 12.11 -18.79 11.75
CA PRO A 102 10.98 -19.69 11.69
C PRO A 102 9.77 -18.93 11.12
N VAL A 103 9.30 -19.36 9.96
CA VAL A 103 8.02 -18.95 9.35
C VAL A 103 6.96 -19.97 9.71
#